data_AF-A0A7J0CG46-F1
#
_entry.id   AF-A0A7J0CG46-F1
#
_cell.length_a   1.000
_cell.length_b   1.000
_cell.length_c   1.000
_cell.angle_alpha   90.00
_cell.angle_beta   90.00
_cell.angle_gamma   90.00
#
_symmetry.space_group_name_H-M   'P 1'
#
loop_
_entity.id
_entity.type
_entity.pdbx_description
1 polymer ?
#
loop_
_entity_poly.entity_id
_entity_poly.type
_entity_poly.pdbx_seq_one_letter_code
_entity_poly.pdbx_strand_id
1 'polypeptide(L)'
;MAALMYATGEDQRALGAGLRLSQAQVSRKQSGRAAWSLTDLDRLAVHYGMPVVDLLSGADHAVSKLSPRRRAALIGGTQTSMAF
;
A
#
# COMPACT_ATOMS: atom_id res chain seq x y z
N MET A 1 0.85 3.64 4.63
CA MET A 1 0.83 3.40 3.16
C MET A 1 2.18 2.95 2.63
N ALA A 2 3.30 3.57 3.02
CA ALA A 2 4.64 3.14 2.59
C ALA A 2 4.91 1.63 2.84
N ALA A 3 4.50 1.09 3.98
CA ALA A 3 4.64 -0.34 4.28
C ALA A 3 3.84 -1.25 3.33
N LEU A 4 2.63 -0.84 2.92
CA LEU A 4 1.83 -1.60 1.96
C LEU A 4 2.46 -1.57 0.57
N MET A 5 2.90 -0.39 0.12
CA MET A 5 3.64 -0.23 -1.13
C MET A 5 4.91 -1.07 -1.17
N TYR A 6 5.68 -1.07 -0.08
CA TYR A 6 6.85 -1.91 0.06
C TYR A 6 6.49 -3.40 -0.01
N ALA A 7 5.45 -3.83 0.71
CA ALA A 7 4.99 -5.22 0.71
C ALA A 7 4.41 -5.70 -0.64
N THR A 8 3.90 -4.79 -1.47
CA THR A 8 3.36 -5.10 -2.80
C THR A 8 4.34 -4.80 -3.95
N GLY A 9 5.48 -4.18 -3.68
CA GLY A 9 6.43 -3.71 -4.70
C GLY A 9 5.92 -2.52 -5.52
N GLU A 10 4.89 -1.81 -5.05
CA GLU A 10 4.31 -0.67 -5.76
C GLU A 10 5.10 0.63 -5.50
N ASP A 11 5.25 1.45 -6.54
CA ASP A 11 5.72 2.84 -6.40
C ASP A 11 4.54 3.84 -6.27
N GLN A 12 4.84 5.12 -6.01
CA GLN A 12 3.81 6.14 -5.84
C GLN A 12 2.99 6.39 -7.11
N ARG A 13 3.56 6.09 -8.28
CA ARG A 13 2.91 6.29 -9.59
C ARG A 13 1.90 5.17 -9.85
N ALA A 14 2.28 3.92 -9.56
CA ALA A 14 1.40 2.75 -9.61
C ALA A 14 0.24 2.91 -8.60
N LEU A 15 0.54 3.33 -7.37
CA LEU A 15 -0.50 3.64 -6.38
C LEU A 15 -1.42 4.78 -6.86
N GLY A 16 -0.85 5.86 -7.40
CA GLY A 16 -1.61 6.97 -7.95
C GLY A 16 -2.58 6.54 -9.05
N ALA A 17 -2.14 5.68 -9.97
CA ALA A 17 -2.98 5.14 -11.03
C ALA A 17 -4.20 4.39 -10.47
N GLY A 18 -4.02 3.56 -9.44
CA GLY A 18 -5.11 2.84 -8.77
C GLY A 18 -6.11 3.75 -8.06
N LEU A 19 -5.64 4.88 -7.53
CA LEU A 19 -6.47 5.84 -6.76
C LEU A 19 -7.05 6.98 -7.60
N ARG A 20 -6.69 7.07 -8.89
CA ARG A 20 -6.95 8.22 -9.78
C ARG A 20 -6.35 9.52 -9.22
N LEU A 21 -5.15 9.42 -8.65
CA LEU A 21 -4.36 10.53 -8.13
C LEU A 21 -3.04 10.62 -8.92
N SER A 22 -2.53 11.83 -9.09
CA SER A 22 -1.15 12.01 -9.58
C SER A 22 -0.13 11.58 -8.52
N GLN A 23 1.07 11.20 -8.96
CA GLN A 23 2.19 10.89 -8.05
C GLN A 23 2.48 12.06 -7.09
N ALA A 24 2.39 13.31 -7.55
CA ALA A 24 2.57 14.48 -6.71
C ALA A 24 1.49 14.60 -5.61
N GLN A 25 0.23 14.27 -5.92
CA GLN A 25 -0.83 14.22 -4.91
C GLN A 25 -0.58 13.12 -3.87
N VAL A 26 -0.16 11.93 -4.30
CA VAL A 26 0.21 10.83 -3.40
C VAL A 26 1.37 11.24 -2.50
N SER A 27 2.43 11.82 -3.05
CA SER A 27 3.61 12.29 -2.32
C SER A 27 3.26 13.33 -1.25
N ARG A 28 2.43 14.33 -1.58
CA ARG A 28 1.95 15.32 -0.60
C ARG A 28 1.14 14.67 0.53
N LYS A 29 0.26 13.71 0.20
CA LYS A 29 -0.54 13.00 1.22
C LYS A 29 0.32 12.12 2.12
N GLN A 30 1.35 11.47 1.57
CA GLN A 30 2.28 10.64 2.36
C GLN A 30 3.18 11.45 3.28
N SER A 31 3.60 12.65 2.84
CA SER A 31 4.41 13.56 3.66
C SER A 31 3.60 14.39 4.66
N GLY A 32 2.30 14.13 4.81
CA GLY A 32 1.42 14.88 5.72
C GLY A 32 1.09 16.30 5.25
N ARG A 33 1.52 16.70 4.06
CA ARG A 33 1.24 18.02 3.47
C ARG A 33 -0.17 18.14 2.88
N ALA A 34 -0.91 17.04 2.81
CA ALA A 34 -2.31 17.01 2.43
C ALA A 34 -3.02 15.87 3.18
N ALA A 35 -4.27 16.09 3.57
CA ALA A 35 -5.07 15.06 4.22
C ALA A 35 -5.51 13.96 3.22
N TRP A 36 -5.68 12.75 3.72
CA TRP A 36 -6.41 11.68 3.04
C TRP A 36 -7.90 11.93 3.22
N SER A 37 -8.65 11.98 2.13
CA SER A 37 -10.12 12.01 2.22
C SER A 37 -10.65 10.61 2.49
N LEU A 38 -11.88 10.50 3.03
CA LEU A 38 -12.54 9.20 3.20
C LEU A 38 -12.67 8.44 1.86
N THR A 39 -12.94 9.15 0.77
CA THR A 39 -12.98 8.56 -0.58
C THR A 39 -11.62 8.01 -1.01
N ASP A 40 -10.51 8.68 -0.66
CA ASP A 40 -9.18 8.14 -0.95
C ASP A 40 -8.90 6.87 -0.12
N LEU A 41 -9.34 6.84 1.14
CA LEU A 41 -9.20 5.67 2.02
C LEU A 41 -10.03 4.48 1.54
N ASP A 42 -11.25 4.72 1.06
CA ASP A 42 -12.09 3.68 0.45
C ASP A 42 -11.44 3.11 -0.82
N ARG A 43 -10.91 3.98 -1.69
CA ARG A 43 -10.16 3.54 -2.87
C ARG A 43 -8.90 2.77 -2.51
N LEU A 44 -8.19 3.15 -1.45
CA LEU A 44 -7.03 2.40 -0.94
C LEU A 44 -7.43 1.01 -0.43
N ALA A 45 -8.52 0.93 0.33
CA ALA A 45 -9.06 -0.31 0.86
C ALA A 45 -9.43 -1.28 -0.28
N VAL A 46 -10.18 -0.79 -1.28
CA VAL A 46 -10.50 -1.53 -2.50
C VAL A 46 -9.24 -1.90 -3.28
N HIS A 47 -8.30 -0.96 -3.46
CA HIS A 47 -7.05 -1.19 -4.17
C HIS A 47 -6.28 -2.33 -3.53
N TYR A 48 -6.13 -2.38 -2.21
CA TYR A 48 -5.39 -3.44 -1.51
C TYR A 48 -6.22 -4.71 -1.23
N GLY A 49 -7.54 -4.65 -1.42
CA GLY A 49 -8.45 -5.79 -1.22
C GLY A 49 -8.70 -6.11 0.25
N MET A 50 -8.77 -5.08 1.11
CA MET A 50 -9.07 -5.21 2.54
C MET A 50 -10.11 -4.17 2.97
N PRO A 51 -10.85 -4.39 4.07
CA PRO A 51 -11.71 -3.37 4.68
C PRO A 51 -10.93 -2.10 5.09
N VAL A 52 -11.59 -0.94 5.03
CA VAL A 52 -10.97 0.34 5.45
C VAL A 52 -10.58 0.34 6.93
N VAL A 53 -11.29 -0.40 7.78
CA VAL A 53 -10.94 -0.54 9.20
C VAL A 53 -9.61 -1.27 9.39
N ASP A 54 -9.34 -2.29 8.57
CA ASP A 54 -8.06 -3.00 8.58
C ASP A 54 -6.92 -2.09 8.08
N LEU A 55 -7.19 -1.26 7.08
CA LEU A 55 -6.23 -0.27 6.58
C LEU A 55 -5.83 0.75 7.66
N LEU A 56 -6.77 1.16 8.51
CA LEU A 56 -6.56 2.17 9.55
C LEU A 56 -6.07 1.61 10.89
N SER A 57 -6.08 0.29 11.06
CA SER A 57 -5.65 -0.38 12.30
C SER A 57 -4.13 -0.39 12.52
N GLY A 58 -3.36 0.15 11.57
CA GLY A 58 -1.90 0.26 11.64
C GLY A 58 -1.20 -0.44 10.48
N ALA A 59 0.07 -0.09 10.28
CA ALA A 59 0.86 -0.58 9.15
C ALA A 59 1.06 -2.10 9.17
N ASP A 60 1.44 -2.66 10.33
CA ASP A 60 1.69 -4.10 10.47
C ASP A 60 0.41 -4.92 10.29
N HIS A 61 -0.69 -4.45 10.88
CA HIS A 61 -2.00 -5.08 10.73
C HIS A 61 -2.44 -5.06 9.26
N ALA A 62 -2.38 -3.92 8.59
CA ALA A 62 -2.77 -3.81 7.19
C ALA A 62 -1.92 -4.73 6.29
N VAL A 63 -0.61 -4.84 6.52
CA VAL A 63 0.28 -5.76 5.77
C VAL A 63 -0.10 -7.22 6.02
N SER A 64 -0.48 -7.58 7.25
CA SER A 64 -0.93 -8.95 7.57
C SER A 64 -2.20 -9.36 6.79
N LYS A 65 -3.06 -8.39 6.48
CA LYS A 65 -4.33 -8.59 5.74
C LYS A 65 -4.18 -8.68 4.23
N LEU A 66 -2.99 -8.40 3.68
CA LEU A 66 -2.74 -8.59 2.26
C LEU A 66 -2.93 -10.06 1.87
N SER A 67 -3.41 -10.31 0.65
CA SER A 67 -3.47 -11.69 0.14
C SER A 67 -2.04 -12.23 -0.09
N PRO A 68 -1.82 -13.55 0.06
CA PRO A 68 -0.51 -14.16 -0.19
C PRO A 68 0.04 -13.84 -1.60
N ARG A 69 -0.84 -13.77 -2.61
CA ARG A 69 -0.47 -13.39 -3.98
C ARG A 69 0.13 -12.00 -4.08
N ARG A 70 -0.39 -11.04 -3.31
CA ARG A 70 0.13 -9.66 -3.29
C ARG A 70 1.45 -9.54 -2.55
N ARG A 71 1.66 -10.33 -1.50
CA ARG A 71 2.96 -10.45 -0.82
C ARG A 71 4.01 -11.16 -1.68
N ALA A 72 3.61 -12.19 -2.44
CA ALA A 72 4.51 -12.95 -3.30
C ALA A 72 5.07 -12.14 -4.48
N ALA A 73 4.42 -11.04 -4.89
CA ALA A 73 4.95 -10.11 -5.89
C ALA A 73 6.31 -9.52 -5.46
N LEU A 74 6.56 -9.42 -4.15
CA LEU A 74 7.86 -9.03 -3.59
C LEU A 74 8.86 -10.21 -3.60
N ILE A 75 8.41 -11.41 -3.21
CA ILE A 75 9.26 -12.61 -3.06
C ILE A 75 9.75 -13.15 -4.42
N GLY A 76 9.02 -12.87 -5.51
CA GLY A 76 9.44 -13.20 -6.88
C GLY A 76 10.66 -12.43 -7.38
N GLY A 77 11.12 -11.39 -6.66
CA GLY A 77 12.41 -10.75 -6.88
C GLY A 77 13.43 -11.30 -5.89
N THR A 78 14.19 -12.32 -6.29
CA THR A 78 15.43 -12.82 -5.63
C THR A 78 15.54 -12.53 -4.13
N GLN A 79 14.72 -13.17 -3.30
CA GLN A 79 14.99 -13.17 -1.86
C GLN A 79 16.03 -14.25 -1.58
N THR A 80 17.31 -13.86 -1.57
CA THR A 80 18.37 -14.65 -0.95
C THR A 80 18.00 -14.84 0.53
N SER A 81 17.44 -15.99 0.85
CA SER A 81 17.23 -16.44 2.22
C SER A 81 18.60 -16.65 2.86
N MET A 82 19.07 -15.67 3.63
CA MET A 82 20.13 -15.90 4.61
C MET A 82 19.52 -16.66 5.78
N ALA A 83 19.69 -17.99 5.75
CA ALA A 83 19.48 -18.82 6.92
C ALA A 83 20.61 -18.53 7.93
N PHE A 84 20.23 -18.37 9.20
CA PHE A 84 21.12 -18.52 10.35
C PHE A 84 20.76 -19.80 11.09
#